data_AF-E2S2Q6-F1
#
_entry.id   AF-E2S2Q6-F1
#
_cell.length_a   1.000
_cell.length_b   1.000
_cell.length_c   1.000
_cell.angle_alpha   90.00
_cell.angle_beta   90.00
_cell.angle_gamma   90.00
#
_symmetry.space_group_name_H-M   'P 1'
#
loop_
_entity.id
_entity.type
_entity.pdbx_description
1 polymer ?
#
loop_
_entity_poly.entity_id
_entity_poly.type
_entity_poly.pdbx_seq_one_letter_code
_entity_poly.pdbx_strand_id
1 'polypeptide(L)'
;MFDDNGSFLLAMFEFFIFFAWFMSLWWIFGDLFRSKDLGGFAKALWVVFILALPFIGMLAYLLVRGRGMTDRAVEARQELQQRQDEYIKSVAGGSAGSSPTDEIASAKALLDSGAITQQEFDQIKARALSSV
;
A
#
# COMPACT_ATOMS: atom_id res chain seq x y z
N MET A 1 15.33 30.17 41.32
CA MET A 1 15.25 28.86 40.64
C MET A 1 15.31 29.03 39.13
N PHE A 2 14.77 30.11 38.58
CA PHE A 2 15.15 30.61 37.25
C PHE A 2 15.76 32.00 37.42
N ASP A 3 17.03 32.14 37.06
CA ASP A 3 17.84 33.33 37.35
C ASP A 3 17.83 34.34 36.20
N ASP A 4 17.37 33.92 35.01
CA ASP A 4 17.13 34.75 33.82
C ASP A 4 16.16 34.05 32.85
N ASN A 5 15.64 34.79 31.86
CA ASN A 5 14.85 34.27 30.74
C ASN A 5 15.53 33.08 30.04
N GLY A 6 16.86 33.11 29.88
CA GLY A 6 17.60 31.99 29.31
C GLY A 6 17.50 30.70 30.15
N SER A 7 17.61 30.82 31.48
CA SER A 7 17.48 29.68 32.40
C SER A 7 16.07 29.09 32.40
N PHE A 8 15.05 29.94 32.24
CA PHE A 8 13.66 29.50 32.12
C PHE A 8 13.41 28.73 30.82
N LEU A 9 13.92 29.24 29.69
CA LEU A 9 13.82 28.56 28.40
C LEU A 9 14.54 27.20 28.39
N LEU A 10 15.73 27.13 29.00
CA LEU A 10 16.47 25.88 29.15
C LEU A 10 15.71 24.86 29.99
N ALA A 11 15.12 25.27 31.12
CA ALA A 11 14.33 24.38 31.95
C ALA A 11 13.05 23.89 31.25
N MET A 12 12.38 24.76 30.48
CA MET A 12 11.24 24.38 29.66
C MET A 12 11.64 23.36 28.58
N PHE A 13 12.79 23.56 27.94
CA PHE A 13 13.32 22.63 26.94
C PHE A 13 13.75 21.30 27.56
N GLU A 14 14.39 21.30 28.72
CA GLU A 14 14.74 20.09 29.48
C GLU A 14 13.49 19.30 29.87
N PHE A 15 12.46 19.97 30.38
CA PHE A 15 11.18 19.34 30.70
C PHE A 15 10.49 18.78 29.45
N PHE A 16 10.55 19.49 28.33
CA PHE A 16 10.04 19.00 27.05
C PHE A 16 10.78 17.72 26.61
N ILE A 17 12.11 17.69 26.66
CA ILE A 17 12.90 16.50 26.32
C ILE A 17 12.56 15.35 27.26
N PHE A 18 12.47 15.61 28.57
CA PHE A 18 12.11 14.61 29.56
C PHE A 18 10.74 13.98 29.28
N PHE A 19 9.74 14.81 28.98
CA PHE A 19 8.41 14.33 28.63
C PHE A 19 8.38 13.59 27.28
N ALA A 20 9.08 14.12 26.27
CA ALA A 20 9.23 13.47 24.97
C ALA A 20 9.93 12.11 25.08
N TRP A 21 10.90 11.97 25.99
CA TRP A 21 11.58 10.70 26.28
C TRP A 21 10.61 9.67 26.86
N PHE A 22 9.81 10.04 27.87
CA PHE A 22 8.78 9.15 28.43
C PHE A 22 7.73 8.79 27.38
N MET A 23 7.24 9.75 26.60
CA MET A 23 6.30 9.49 25.50
C MET A 23 6.88 8.50 24.48
N SER A 24 8.16 8.66 24.12
CA SER A 24 8.85 7.75 23.20
C SER A 24 8.94 6.32 23.77
N LEU A 25 9.26 6.19 25.06
CA LEU A 25 9.25 4.88 25.74
C LEU A 25 7.87 4.23 25.69
N TRP A 26 6.82 4.94 26.09
CA TRP A 26 5.44 4.43 26.06
C TRP A 26 5.03 4.01 24.64
N TRP A 27 5.41 4.78 23.64
CA TRP A 27 5.13 4.47 22.23
C TRP A 27 5.84 3.18 21.78
N ILE A 28 7.11 3.00 22.14
CA ILE A 28 7.89 1.79 21.84
C ILE A 28 7.33 0.58 22.58
N PHE A 29 6.94 0.72 23.85
CA PHE A 29 6.26 -0.34 24.58
C PHE A 29 4.95 -0.74 23.90
N GLY A 30 4.11 0.25 23.53
CA GLY A 30 2.87 0.00 22.80
C GLY A 30 3.10 -0.74 21.49
N ASP A 31 4.09 -0.32 20.70
CA ASP A 31 4.47 -1.01 19.47
C ASP A 31 5.00 -2.43 19.73
N LEU A 32 5.82 -2.61 20.76
CA LEU A 32 6.34 -3.91 21.19
C LEU A 32 5.22 -4.89 21.52
N PHE A 33 4.23 -4.46 22.30
CA PHE A 33 3.09 -5.30 22.63
C PHE A 33 2.18 -5.56 21.43
N ARG A 34 2.00 -4.59 20.53
CA ARG A 34 1.17 -4.71 19.31
C ARG A 34 1.76 -5.70 18.29
N SER A 35 3.08 -5.85 18.22
CA SER A 35 3.66 -6.87 17.33
C SER A 35 3.24 -8.27 17.72
N LYS A 36 2.75 -9.02 16.72
CA LYS A 36 2.37 -10.42 16.86
C LYS A 36 3.55 -11.36 16.55
N ASP A 37 4.61 -10.83 15.93
CA ASP A 37 5.76 -11.62 15.49
C ASP A 37 6.72 -11.98 16.63
N LEU A 38 6.67 -11.26 17.76
CA LEU A 38 7.45 -11.58 18.96
C LEU A 38 6.66 -12.41 19.98
N GLY A 39 7.23 -13.54 20.39
CA GLY A 39 6.76 -14.28 21.57
C GLY A 39 6.93 -13.49 22.88
N GLY A 40 6.17 -13.85 23.92
CA GLY A 40 6.14 -13.12 25.19
C GLY A 40 7.50 -13.00 25.90
N PHE A 41 8.35 -14.04 25.81
CA PHE A 41 9.70 -14.01 26.38
C PHE A 41 10.61 -12.97 25.70
N ALA A 42 10.56 -12.89 24.37
CA ALA A 42 11.33 -11.89 23.63
C ALA A 42 10.87 -10.47 23.99
N LYS A 43 9.57 -10.26 24.19
CA LYS A 43 9.03 -8.97 24.66
C LYS A 43 9.59 -8.60 26.03
N ALA A 44 9.60 -9.54 26.98
CA ALA A 44 10.13 -9.30 28.32
C ALA A 44 11.62 -8.91 28.29
N LEU A 45 12.43 -9.61 27.49
CA LEU A 45 13.84 -9.28 27.33
C LEU A 45 14.04 -7.87 26.74
N TRP A 46 13.25 -7.50 25.74
CA TRP A 46 13.27 -6.15 25.16
C TRP A 46 12.90 -5.07 26.18
N VAL A 47 11.90 -5.32 27.02
CA VAL A 47 11.51 -4.39 28.09
C VAL A 47 12.66 -4.16 29.05
N VAL A 48 13.29 -5.24 29.55
CA VAL A 48 14.42 -5.15 30.47
C VAL A 48 15.60 -4.42 29.81
N PHE A 49 15.90 -4.72 28.55
CA PHE A 49 16.99 -4.10 27.81
C PHE A 49 16.79 -2.58 27.61
N ILE A 50 15.58 -2.16 27.24
CA ILE A 50 15.24 -0.73 27.06
C ILE A 50 15.26 0.00 28.40
N LEU A 51 14.83 -0.62 29.50
CA LEU A 51 14.90 -0.02 30.84
C LEU A 51 16.34 0.15 31.33
N ALA A 52 17.20 -0.85 31.09
CA ALA A 52 18.60 -0.79 31.52
C ALA A 52 19.42 0.20 30.69
N LEU A 53 19.14 0.29 29.39
CA LEU A 53 19.89 1.13 28.45
C LEU A 53 18.90 1.83 27.51
N PRO A 54 18.27 2.95 27.90
CA PRO A 54 17.18 3.55 27.13
C PRO A 54 17.62 4.02 25.74
N PHE A 55 18.73 4.75 25.63
CA PHE A 55 19.20 5.25 24.33
C PHE A 55 19.63 4.12 23.39
N ILE A 56 20.43 3.18 23.89
CA ILE A 56 20.90 2.03 23.10
C ILE A 56 19.74 1.10 22.78
N GLY A 57 18.83 0.88 23.72
CA GLY A 57 17.62 0.08 23.57
C GLY A 57 16.72 0.62 22.48
N MET A 58 16.46 1.92 22.46
CA MET A 58 15.67 2.56 21.39
C MET A 58 16.34 2.43 20.01
N LEU A 59 17.65 2.68 19.92
CA LEU A 59 18.38 2.57 18.64
C LEU A 59 18.43 1.11 18.13
N ALA A 60 18.74 0.16 19.01
CA ALA A 60 18.74 -1.26 18.67
C ALA A 60 17.34 -1.74 18.26
N TYR A 61 16.30 -1.29 18.94
CA TYR A 61 14.91 -1.60 18.59
C TYR A 61 14.56 -1.09 17.19
N LEU A 62 14.93 0.14 16.86
CA LEU A 62 14.73 0.71 15.52
C LEU A 62 15.52 -0.04 14.44
N LEU A 63 16.74 -0.49 14.71
CA LEU A 63 17.53 -1.27 13.75
C LEU A 63 16.93 -2.65 13.49
N VAL A 64 16.55 -3.36 14.56
CA VAL A 64 15.97 -4.71 14.46
C VAL A 64 14.56 -4.65 13.85
N ARG A 65 13.80 -3.59 14.12
CA ARG A 65 12.36 -3.55 13.89
C ARG A 65 11.85 -2.42 12.99
N GLY A 66 12.75 -1.57 12.51
CA GLY A 66 12.46 -0.54 11.51
C GLY A 66 12.04 -1.11 10.15
N ARG A 67 12.32 -2.40 9.88
CA ARG A 67 11.94 -3.09 8.64
C ARG A 67 10.43 -3.29 8.45
N GLY A 68 9.63 -3.17 9.51
CA GLY A 68 8.16 -3.28 9.40
C GLY A 68 7.52 -2.18 8.54
N MET A 69 8.24 -1.10 8.20
CA MET A 69 7.75 -0.07 7.27
C MET A 69 8.02 -0.43 5.80
N THR A 70 9.14 -1.09 5.51
CA THR A 70 9.52 -1.48 4.15
C THR A 70 8.72 -2.68 3.67
N ASP A 71 8.53 -3.69 4.51
CA ASP A 71 7.86 -4.93 4.11
C ASP A 71 6.36 -4.69 3.83
N ARG A 72 5.68 -3.84 4.62
CA ARG A 72 4.28 -3.44 4.35
C ARG A 72 4.12 -2.57 3.11
N ALA A 73 5.12 -1.76 2.76
CA ALA A 73 5.08 -0.96 1.54
C ALA A 73 5.21 -1.85 0.28
N VAL A 74 5.95 -2.95 0.39
CA VAL A 74 6.08 -3.96 -0.67
C VAL A 74 4.80 -4.78 -0.79
N GLU A 75 4.23 -5.28 0.32
CA GLU A 75 2.93 -5.98 0.30
C GLU A 75 1.80 -5.10 -0.22
N ALA A 76 1.70 -3.85 0.24
CA ALA A 76 0.68 -2.92 -0.25
C ALA A 76 0.86 -2.60 -1.74
N ARG A 77 2.10 -2.53 -2.25
CA ARG A 77 2.36 -2.42 -3.69
C ARG A 77 1.94 -3.67 -4.45
N GLN A 78 2.18 -4.86 -3.91
CA GLN A 78 1.78 -6.12 -4.53
C GLN A 78 0.26 -6.26 -4.58
N GLU A 79 -0.46 -5.95 -3.50
CA GLU A 79 -1.94 -5.95 -3.51
C GLU A 79 -2.54 -4.92 -4.49
N LEU A 80 -1.92 -3.74 -4.61
CA LEU A 80 -2.36 -2.73 -5.57
C LEU A 80 -2.09 -3.18 -7.01
N GLN A 81 -0.95 -3.81 -7.29
CA GLN A 81 -0.64 -4.37 -8.60
C GLN A 81 -1.62 -5.49 -8.96
N GLN A 82 -1.89 -6.44 -8.06
CA GLN A 82 -2.84 -7.53 -8.29
C GLN A 82 -4.25 -7.00 -8.59
N ARG A 83 -4.74 -6.02 -7.83
CA ARG A 83 -6.04 -5.41 -8.08
C ARG A 83 -6.10 -4.63 -9.39
N GLN A 84 -5.00 -3.99 -9.77
CA GLN A 84 -4.90 -3.28 -11.04
C GLN A 84 -4.86 -4.26 -12.22
N ASP A 85 -4.13 -5.37 -12.10
CA ASP A 85 -4.07 -6.43 -13.10
C ASP A 85 -5.43 -7.12 -13.27
N GLU A 86 -6.14 -7.43 -12.18
CA GLU A 86 -7.50 -7.97 -12.21
C GLU A 86 -8.48 -6.99 -12.84
N TYR A 87 -8.39 -5.70 -12.49
CA TYR A 87 -9.19 -4.66 -13.12
C TYR A 87 -8.92 -4.61 -14.61
N ILE A 88 -7.67 -4.45 -15.05
CA ILE A 88 -7.29 -4.43 -16.47
C ILE A 88 -7.78 -5.70 -17.17
N LYS A 89 -7.65 -6.88 -16.57
CA LYS A 89 -8.11 -8.14 -17.15
C LYS A 89 -9.63 -8.22 -17.24
N SER A 90 -10.38 -7.61 -16.32
CA SER A 90 -11.84 -7.53 -16.39
C SER A 90 -12.33 -6.50 -17.42
N VAL A 91 -11.70 -5.32 -17.51
CA VAL A 91 -12.10 -4.29 -18.48
C VAL A 91 -11.62 -4.64 -19.88
N ALA A 92 -10.38 -5.10 -20.01
CA ALA A 92 -9.83 -5.59 -21.28
C ALA A 92 -10.43 -6.95 -21.64
N GLY A 93 -10.79 -7.83 -20.71
CA GLY A 93 -11.51 -9.09 -21.02
C GLY A 93 -12.91 -8.85 -21.58
N GLY A 94 -13.53 -7.70 -21.27
CA GLY A 94 -14.77 -7.25 -21.91
C GLY A 94 -14.57 -6.56 -23.27
N SER A 95 -13.33 -6.30 -23.70
CA SER A 95 -13.01 -5.58 -24.95
C SER A 95 -11.94 -6.25 -25.84
N ALA A 96 -11.29 -7.31 -25.36
CA ALA A 96 -10.28 -8.11 -26.06
C ALA A 96 -10.85 -9.40 -26.62
N GLY A 97 -12.17 -9.46 -26.77
CA GLY A 97 -12.87 -10.68 -27.13
C GLY A 97 -14.26 -10.47 -27.69
N SER A 98 -14.54 -9.33 -28.35
CA SER A 98 -15.53 -9.41 -29.44
C SER A 98 -14.88 -10.34 -30.45
N SER A 99 -15.27 -11.62 -30.46
CA SER A 99 -14.71 -12.51 -31.46
C SER A 99 -15.02 -11.91 -32.83
N PRO A 100 -14.16 -12.09 -33.84
CA PRO A 100 -14.47 -11.66 -35.21
C PRO A 100 -15.86 -12.13 -35.67
N THR A 101 -16.36 -13.23 -35.10
CA THR A 101 -17.71 -13.75 -35.29
C THR A 101 -18.80 -12.88 -34.65
N ASP A 102 -18.58 -12.33 -33.45
CA ASP A 102 -19.51 -11.43 -32.76
C ASP A 102 -19.61 -10.06 -33.44
N GLU A 103 -18.50 -9.54 -33.98
CA GLU A 103 -18.49 -8.32 -34.78
C GLU A 103 -19.26 -8.50 -36.09
N ILE A 104 -19.09 -9.64 -36.78
CA ILE A 104 -19.83 -9.97 -38.00
C ILE A 104 -21.33 -10.19 -37.71
N ALA A 105 -21.67 -10.82 -36.59
CA ALA A 105 -23.06 -11.01 -36.17
C ALA A 105 -23.76 -9.67 -35.87
N SER A 106 -23.07 -8.76 -35.18
CA SER A 106 -23.58 -7.41 -34.90
C SER A 106 -23.75 -6.59 -36.18
N ALA A 107 -22.80 -6.68 -37.11
CA ALA A 107 -22.90 -6.04 -38.42
C ALA A 107 -24.09 -6.58 -39.24
N LYS A 108 -24.38 -7.88 -39.15
CA LYS A 108 -25.53 -8.50 -39.84
C LYS A 108 -26.86 -7.99 -39.27
N ALA A 109 -26.97 -7.83 -37.95
CA ALA A 109 -28.15 -7.26 -37.31
C ALA A 109 -28.40 -5.80 -37.73
N LEU A 110 -27.34 -5.01 -37.94
CA LEU A 110 -27.44 -3.64 -38.44
C LEU A 110 -27.87 -3.58 -39.91
N LEU A 111 -27.45 -4.56 -40.72
CA LEU A 111 -27.90 -4.68 -42.11
C LEU A 111 -29.38 -5.07 -42.18
N ASP A 112 -29.81 -6.00 -41.33
CA ASP A 112 -31.20 -6.47 -41.26
C ASP A 112 -32.16 -5.41 -40.71
N SER A 113 -31.68 -4.51 -39.86
CA SER A 113 -32.43 -3.33 -39.40
C SER A 113 -32.44 -2.18 -40.41
N GLY A 114 -31.68 -2.29 -41.51
CA GLY A 114 -31.51 -1.24 -42.51
C GLY A 114 -30.67 -0.05 -42.02
N ALA A 115 -29.98 -0.18 -40.89
CA ALA A 115 -29.10 0.86 -40.35
C ALA A 115 -27.80 1.02 -41.16
N ILE A 116 -27.37 -0.04 -41.85
CA ILE A 116 -26.24 -0.03 -42.78
C ILE A 116 -26.62 -0.68 -44.12
N THR A 117 -25.89 -0.32 -45.15
CA THR A 117 -26.01 -0.89 -46.50
C THR A 117 -25.21 -2.20 -46.63
N GLN A 118 -25.54 -2.98 -47.66
CA GLN A 118 -24.80 -4.22 -47.98
C GLN A 118 -23.29 -3.96 -48.17
N GLN A 119 -22.94 -2.84 -48.80
CA GLN A 119 -21.55 -2.46 -49.07
C GLN A 119 -20.78 -2.12 -47.78
N GLU A 120 -21.44 -1.51 -46.80
CA GLU A 120 -20.85 -1.21 -45.48
C GLU A 120 -20.69 -2.48 -44.65
N PHE A 121 -21.65 -3.40 -44.71
CA PHE A 121 -21.53 -4.72 -44.09
C PHE A 121 -20.34 -5.51 -44.61
N ASP A 122 -20.14 -5.53 -45.94
CA ASP A 122 -19.03 -6.28 -46.55
C ASP A 122 -17.65 -5.71 -46.14
N GLN A 123 -17.55 -4.39 -45.95
CA GLN A 123 -16.33 -3.74 -45.43
C GLN A 123 -16.05 -4.12 -43.97
N ILE A 124 -17.08 -4.14 -43.11
CA ILE A 124 -16.94 -4.53 -41.70
C ILE A 124 -16.56 -6.01 -41.60
N LYS A 125 -17.19 -6.87 -42.40
CA LYS A 125 -16.87 -8.30 -42.48
C LYS A 125 -15.43 -8.54 -42.93
N ALA A 126 -14.96 -7.83 -43.96
CA ALA A 126 -13.57 -7.95 -44.42
C ALA A 126 -12.56 -7.52 -43.35
N ARG A 127 -12.86 -6.44 -42.61
CA ARG A 127 -12.01 -5.95 -41.51
C ARG A 127 -11.95 -6.96 -40.36
N ALA A 128 -13.08 -7.48 -39.90
CA ALA A 128 -13.14 -8.47 -38.82
C ALA A 128 -12.43 -9.78 -39.19
N LEU A 129 -12.53 -10.23 -40.45
CA LEU A 129 -11.81 -11.41 -40.94
C LEU A 129 -10.31 -11.18 -41.11
N SER A 130 -9.85 -9.93 -41.27
CA SER A 130 -8.43 -9.58 -41.36
C SER A 130 -7.74 -9.44 -40.00
N SER A 131 -8.51 -9.37 -38.90
CA SER A 131 -8.01 -9.37 -37.53
C SER A 131 -8.00 -10.77 -36.87
N VAL A 132 -8.23 -11.82 -37.68
CA VAL A 132 -7.98 -13.24 -37.37
C VAL A 132 -6.57 -13.60 -37.83
#